data_AF-Q8ZWU1-F1
#
_entry.id   AF-Q8ZWU1-F1
#
_cell.length_a   1.000
_cell.length_b   1.000
_cell.length_c   1.000
_cell.angle_alpha   90.00
_cell.angle_beta   90.00
_cell.angle_gamma   90.00
#
_symmetry.space_group_name_H-M   'P 1'
#
loop_
_entity.id
_entity.type
_entity.pdbx_description
1 polymer ?
#
loop_
_entity_poly.entity_id
_entity_poly.type
_entity_poly.pdbx_seq_one_letter_code
_entity_poly.pdbx_strand_id
1 'polypeptide(L)'
;MIVMYQPRSANAFDAAVKALKDAGFEEGVHFIAKRPEGGERGYIRLRIPTGLWRLEELRRLGVDWADKALKRLEEIAKARGFSNLLEEYLRPAMEAETVDPRGLVVDDAERGLKAVVRGVRVDRECGRPRVVVEYEVGGDEKSFSFIWGVTTTGKVIAGVKLNDERALVLTALLADKAIRGKKGHMTLYAKHLFALAKYKGVGWGLLRWYAEVMRESAEL
;
A
#
# COMPACT_ATOMS: atom_id res chain seq x y z
N MET A 1 4.68 -2.24 -9.91
CA MET A 1 3.54 -2.60 -10.78
C MET A 1 3.16 -1.36 -11.59
N ILE A 2 2.70 -1.50 -12.82
CA ILE A 2 2.61 -0.40 -13.80
C ILE A 2 1.16 -0.27 -14.27
N VAL A 3 0.51 0.89 -14.09
CA VAL A 3 -0.68 1.23 -14.90
C VAL A 3 -0.19 1.81 -16.19
N MET A 4 -0.38 1.06 -17.28
CA MET A 4 -0.05 1.49 -18.62
C MET A 4 -1.34 1.67 -19.42
N TYR A 5 -1.62 2.91 -19.82
CA TYR A 5 -2.63 3.24 -20.80
C TYR A 5 -1.96 3.37 -22.17
N GLN A 6 -2.42 2.63 -23.18
CA GLN A 6 -1.90 2.71 -24.55
C GLN A 6 -2.94 3.36 -25.46
N PRO A 7 -2.91 4.70 -25.64
CA PRO A 7 -3.84 5.39 -26.52
C PRO A 7 -3.67 4.94 -27.98
N ARG A 8 -4.80 4.79 -28.68
CA ARG A 8 -4.85 4.37 -30.09
C ARG A 8 -4.62 5.50 -31.10
N SER A 9 -4.54 6.76 -30.65
CA SER A 9 -4.33 7.94 -31.49
C SER A 9 -3.58 9.04 -30.75
N ALA A 10 -2.94 9.94 -31.49
CA ALA A 10 -2.27 11.12 -30.93
C ALA A 10 -3.26 12.01 -30.16
N ASN A 11 -4.47 12.21 -30.67
CA ASN A 11 -5.50 13.00 -29.98
C ASN A 11 -5.91 12.37 -28.64
N ALA A 12 -6.04 11.04 -28.58
CA ALA A 12 -6.37 10.35 -27.33
C ALA A 12 -5.23 10.42 -26.31
N PHE A 13 -3.97 10.44 -26.80
CA PHE A 13 -2.78 10.67 -25.99
C PHE A 13 -2.76 12.09 -25.42
N ASP A 14 -2.85 13.11 -26.28
CA ASP A 14 -2.78 14.52 -25.88
C ASP A 14 -3.91 14.88 -24.89
N ALA A 15 -5.13 14.38 -25.12
CA ALA A 15 -6.25 14.55 -24.20
C ALA A 15 -6.02 13.90 -22.83
N ALA A 16 -5.41 12.71 -22.79
CA ALA A 16 -5.13 12.02 -21.54
C ALA A 16 -3.97 12.68 -20.75
N VAL A 17 -2.89 13.09 -21.44
CA VAL A 17 -1.80 13.86 -20.81
C VAL A 17 -2.31 15.19 -20.27
N LYS A 18 -3.12 15.92 -21.05
CA LYS A 18 -3.73 17.17 -20.61
C LYS A 18 -4.62 16.95 -19.40
N ALA A 19 -5.47 15.92 -19.41
CA ALA A 19 -6.35 15.63 -18.28
C ALA A 19 -5.58 15.29 -16.99
N LEU A 20 -4.45 14.58 -17.09
CA LEU A 20 -3.57 14.33 -15.94
C LEU A 20 -2.93 15.63 -15.42
N LYS A 21 -2.39 16.47 -16.32
CA LYS A 21 -1.80 17.77 -15.96
C LYS A 21 -2.82 18.73 -15.35
N ASP A 22 -4.03 18.82 -15.91
CA ASP A 22 -5.14 19.60 -15.38
C ASP A 22 -5.58 19.09 -13.99
N ALA A 23 -5.39 17.79 -13.71
CA ALA A 23 -5.63 17.18 -12.41
C ALA A 23 -4.45 17.32 -11.42
N GLY A 24 -3.41 18.09 -11.77
CA GLY A 24 -2.25 18.34 -10.90
C GLY A 24 -1.18 17.25 -10.93
N PHE A 25 -1.25 16.30 -11.87
CA PHE A 25 -0.17 15.33 -12.07
C PHE A 25 0.98 15.94 -12.85
N GLU A 26 2.19 15.55 -12.50
CA GLU A 26 3.43 16.04 -13.11
C GLU A 26 4.05 14.91 -13.93
N GLU A 27 4.34 15.21 -15.19
CA GLU A 27 5.04 14.29 -16.08
C GLU A 27 6.50 14.16 -15.62
N GLY A 28 7.01 12.94 -15.55
CA GLY A 28 8.31 12.61 -14.93
C GLY A 28 8.22 12.28 -13.44
N VAL A 29 7.23 12.82 -12.70
CA VAL A 29 7.06 12.58 -11.25
C VAL A 29 5.94 11.58 -10.97
N HIS A 30 4.74 11.88 -11.47
CA HIS A 30 3.53 11.10 -11.21
C HIS A 30 3.16 10.17 -12.38
N PHE A 31 3.63 10.48 -13.59
CA PHE A 31 3.46 9.61 -14.76
C PHE A 31 4.57 9.85 -15.80
N ILE A 32 4.76 8.88 -16.68
CA ILE A 32 5.63 8.99 -17.86
C ILE A 32 4.72 8.90 -19.08
N ALA A 33 4.89 9.76 -20.07
CA ALA A 33 4.15 9.68 -21.32
C ALA A 33 5.11 9.57 -22.51
N LYS A 34 4.89 8.60 -23.39
CA LYS A 34 5.56 8.50 -24.70
C LYS A 34 4.52 8.67 -25.79
N ARG A 35 4.71 9.69 -26.63
CA ARG A 35 3.80 10.00 -27.74
C ARG A 35 3.85 8.90 -28.80
N PRO A 36 2.75 8.60 -29.51
CA PRO A 36 2.79 7.75 -30.69
C PRO A 36 3.63 8.42 -31.79
N GLU A 37 4.63 7.72 -32.34
CA GLU A 37 5.47 8.17 -33.46
C GLU A 37 5.65 7.03 -34.48
N GLY A 38 5.62 7.34 -35.78
CA GLY A 38 6.04 6.41 -36.85
C GLY A 38 5.28 5.07 -36.93
N GLY A 39 4.05 4.97 -36.40
CA GLY A 39 3.28 3.71 -36.34
C GLY A 39 3.44 2.94 -35.03
N GLU A 40 4.29 3.38 -34.11
CA GLU A 40 4.36 2.84 -32.74
C GLU A 40 3.20 3.34 -31.87
N ARG A 41 2.68 2.46 -31.01
CA ARG A 41 1.68 2.85 -30.00
C ARG A 41 2.34 3.68 -28.90
N GLY A 42 1.82 4.88 -28.68
CA GLY A 42 2.18 5.67 -27.50
C GLY A 42 1.70 5.01 -26.21
N TYR A 43 2.23 5.46 -25.08
CA TYR A 43 1.79 5.00 -23.76
C TYR A 43 1.82 6.12 -22.73
N ILE A 44 0.95 6.01 -21.74
CA ILE A 44 0.95 6.81 -20.51
C ILE A 44 1.06 5.83 -19.37
N ARG A 45 2.12 5.96 -18.58
CA ARG A 45 2.46 5.11 -17.45
C ARG A 45 2.31 5.90 -16.17
N LEU A 46 1.32 5.60 -15.33
CA LEU A 46 1.27 6.19 -13.99
C LEU A 46 2.39 5.59 -13.13
N ARG A 47 3.13 6.46 -12.44
CA ARG A 47 4.09 6.09 -11.41
C ARG A 47 3.31 5.84 -10.11
N ILE A 48 2.84 4.60 -10.00
CA ILE A 48 2.27 4.06 -8.77
C ILE A 48 3.44 3.58 -7.91
N PRO A 49 3.53 4.00 -6.64
CA PRO A 49 2.41 4.38 -5.75
C PRO A 49 2.28 5.87 -5.42
N THR A 50 3.31 6.65 -5.70
CA THR A 50 3.52 7.97 -5.06
C THR A 50 2.46 8.99 -5.44
N GLY A 51 2.03 9.06 -6.71
CA GLY A 51 1.04 10.04 -7.15
C GLY A 51 -0.39 9.75 -6.68
N LEU A 52 -0.85 8.49 -6.82
CA LEU A 52 -2.23 8.13 -6.51
C LEU A 52 -2.51 8.15 -5.01
N TRP A 53 -1.61 7.59 -4.19
CA TRP A 53 -1.81 7.56 -2.74
C TRP A 53 -1.72 8.94 -2.12
N ARG A 54 -0.86 9.82 -2.67
CA ARG A 54 -0.77 11.20 -2.21
C ARG A 54 -2.06 11.98 -2.47
N LEU A 55 -2.72 11.75 -3.60
CA LEU A 55 -4.01 12.39 -3.88
C LEU A 55 -5.09 11.94 -2.89
N GLU A 56 -5.17 10.64 -2.60
CA GLU A 56 -6.12 10.12 -1.61
C GLU A 56 -5.84 10.67 -0.21
N GLU A 57 -4.57 10.76 0.18
CA GLU A 57 -4.17 11.38 1.44
C GLU A 57 -4.60 12.85 1.52
N LEU A 58 -4.31 13.64 0.49
CA LEU A 58 -4.69 15.05 0.42
C LEU A 58 -6.22 15.24 0.42
N ARG A 59 -6.95 14.39 -0.31
CA ARG A 59 -8.42 14.35 -0.29
C ARG A 59 -8.94 14.17 1.13
N ARG A 60 -8.38 13.22 1.89
CA ARG A 60 -8.76 12.95 3.29
C ARG A 60 -8.38 14.06 4.25
N LEU A 61 -7.38 14.87 3.91
CA LEU A 61 -7.04 16.10 4.63
C LEU A 61 -7.93 17.29 4.25
N GLY A 62 -8.94 17.10 3.38
CA GLY A 62 -9.86 18.15 2.97
C GLY A 62 -9.33 19.08 1.88
N VAL A 63 -8.32 18.63 1.11
CA VAL A 63 -7.75 19.44 0.03
C VAL A 63 -8.62 19.35 -1.22
N ASP A 64 -9.39 20.41 -1.48
CA ASP A 64 -10.40 20.46 -2.56
C ASP A 64 -9.90 20.07 -3.95
N TRP A 65 -8.69 20.50 -4.32
CA TRP A 65 -8.16 20.18 -5.65
C TRP A 65 -7.84 18.69 -5.79
N ALA A 66 -7.44 18.02 -4.71
CA ALA A 66 -7.14 16.59 -4.71
C ALA A 66 -8.42 15.77 -4.84
N ASP A 67 -9.52 16.18 -4.18
CA ASP A 67 -10.85 15.58 -4.37
C ASP A 67 -11.33 15.70 -5.82
N LYS A 68 -11.21 16.91 -6.41
CA LYS A 68 -11.56 17.15 -7.83
C LYS A 68 -10.70 16.31 -8.77
N ALA A 69 -9.39 16.23 -8.53
CA ALA A 69 -8.46 15.44 -9.32
C ALA A 69 -8.81 13.95 -9.28
N LEU A 70 -9.12 13.40 -8.10
CA LEU A 70 -9.49 11.99 -7.94
C LEU A 70 -10.81 11.67 -8.63
N LYS A 71 -11.85 12.50 -8.45
CA LYS A 71 -13.13 12.36 -9.16
C LYS A 71 -12.94 12.37 -10.67
N ARG A 72 -12.10 13.28 -11.17
CA ARG A 72 -11.80 13.35 -12.61
C ARG A 72 -11.09 12.10 -13.11
N LEU A 73 -10.14 11.57 -12.32
CA LEU A 73 -9.45 10.34 -12.66
C LEU A 73 -10.40 9.13 -12.68
N GLU A 74 -11.34 9.06 -11.73
CA GLU A 74 -12.39 8.04 -11.69
C GLU A 74 -13.33 8.11 -12.91
N GLU A 75 -13.75 9.32 -13.31
CA GLU A 75 -14.53 9.55 -14.54
C GLU A 75 -13.79 9.03 -15.78
N ILE A 76 -12.50 9.36 -15.91
CA ILE A 76 -11.66 8.91 -17.03
C ILE A 76 -11.53 7.39 -16.99
N ALA A 77 -11.27 6.80 -15.81
CA ALA A 77 -11.16 5.36 -15.65
C ALA A 77 -12.43 4.63 -16.06
N LYS A 78 -13.60 5.18 -15.70
CA LYS A 78 -14.91 4.67 -16.11
C LYS A 78 -15.10 4.78 -17.62
N ALA A 79 -14.84 5.95 -18.20
CA ALA A 79 -15.00 6.18 -19.64
C ALA A 79 -14.05 5.33 -20.50
N ARG A 80 -12.93 4.88 -19.94
CA ARG A 80 -11.89 4.12 -20.64
C ARG A 80 -11.79 2.65 -20.21
N GLY A 81 -12.70 2.19 -19.34
CA GLY A 81 -12.82 0.78 -18.95
C GLY A 81 -11.74 0.25 -18.01
N PHE A 82 -11.07 1.13 -17.23
CA PHE A 82 -10.03 0.73 -16.28
C PHE A 82 -10.35 1.04 -14.81
N SER A 83 -11.62 1.25 -14.45
CA SER A 83 -12.05 1.53 -13.07
C SER A 83 -11.56 0.50 -12.06
N ASN A 84 -11.70 -0.80 -12.33
CA ASN A 84 -11.25 -1.85 -11.41
C ASN A 84 -9.75 -1.76 -11.12
N LEU A 85 -8.96 -1.41 -12.13
CA LEU A 85 -7.52 -1.24 -11.99
C LEU A 85 -7.21 -0.02 -11.12
N LEU A 86 -7.86 1.11 -11.38
CA LEU A 86 -7.70 2.32 -10.56
C LEU A 86 -8.05 2.05 -9.09
N GLU A 87 -9.18 1.37 -8.86
CA GLU A 87 -9.63 0.99 -7.52
C GLU A 87 -8.61 0.09 -6.81
N GLU A 88 -8.12 -0.96 -7.48
CA GLU A 88 -7.10 -1.87 -6.93
C GLU A 88 -5.87 -1.09 -6.44
N TYR A 89 -5.45 -0.07 -7.19
CA TYR A 89 -4.29 0.74 -6.85
C TYR A 89 -4.54 1.79 -5.78
N LEU A 90 -5.75 2.36 -5.72
CA LEU A 90 -6.12 3.33 -4.67
C LEU A 90 -6.43 2.66 -3.35
N ARG A 91 -6.89 1.40 -3.38
CA ARG A 91 -7.39 0.67 -2.21
C ARG A 91 -6.48 0.76 -0.98
N PRO A 92 -5.15 0.57 -1.06
CA PRO A 92 -4.29 0.71 0.11
C PRO A 92 -4.39 2.08 0.79
N ALA A 93 -4.47 3.16 0.01
CA ALA A 93 -4.60 4.53 0.53
C ALA A 93 -6.03 4.84 1.01
N MET A 94 -7.05 4.32 0.33
CA MET A 94 -8.45 4.46 0.75
C MET A 94 -8.71 3.79 2.10
N GLU A 95 -8.17 2.58 2.28
CA GLU A 95 -8.32 1.81 3.52
C GLU A 95 -7.38 2.29 4.63
N ALA A 96 -6.37 3.12 4.32
CA ALA A 96 -5.33 3.49 5.26
C ALA A 96 -5.90 4.06 6.57
N GLU A 97 -5.47 3.53 7.71
CA GLU A 97 -5.89 4.04 9.03
C GLU A 97 -7.41 4.09 9.26
N THR A 98 -8.19 3.27 8.57
CA THR A 98 -9.66 3.18 8.77
C THR A 98 -10.04 2.23 9.90
N VAL A 99 -9.16 1.31 10.29
CA VAL A 99 -9.41 0.27 11.29
C VAL A 99 -8.63 0.56 12.57
N ASP A 100 -9.30 0.53 13.72
CA ASP A 100 -8.61 0.49 15.03
C ASP A 100 -8.27 -0.98 15.35
N PRO A 101 -6.99 -1.37 15.48
CA PRO A 101 -6.63 -2.75 15.80
C PRO A 101 -6.92 -3.14 17.26
N ARG A 102 -7.19 -2.17 18.14
CA ARG A 102 -7.30 -2.40 19.58
C ARG A 102 -8.58 -3.16 19.91
N GLY A 103 -8.44 -4.19 20.73
CA GLY A 103 -9.55 -5.07 21.12
C GLY A 103 -9.87 -6.16 20.08
N LEU A 104 -9.08 -6.29 19.00
CA LEU A 104 -9.24 -7.40 18.07
C LEU A 104 -8.94 -8.73 18.77
N VAL A 105 -9.99 -9.52 18.99
CA VAL A 105 -9.89 -10.86 19.59
C VAL A 105 -9.65 -11.88 18.49
N VAL A 106 -8.63 -12.72 18.68
CA VAL A 106 -8.26 -13.79 17.76
C VAL A 106 -8.25 -15.10 18.54
N ASP A 107 -9.02 -16.07 18.07
CA ASP A 107 -9.19 -17.36 18.73
C ASP A 107 -8.77 -18.50 17.77
N ASP A 108 -7.99 -19.42 18.31
CA ASP A 108 -7.61 -20.69 17.72
C ASP A 108 -8.01 -21.83 18.68
N ALA A 109 -9.29 -22.20 18.63
CA ALA A 109 -9.86 -23.24 19.48
C ALA A 109 -9.15 -24.59 19.32
N GLU A 110 -8.66 -24.92 18.12
CA GLU A 110 -7.91 -26.16 17.86
C GLU A 110 -6.59 -26.21 18.64
N ARG A 111 -5.98 -25.05 18.88
CA ARG A 111 -4.72 -24.93 19.64
C ARG A 111 -4.91 -24.40 21.06
N GLY A 112 -6.15 -24.13 21.47
CA GLY A 112 -6.48 -23.54 22.76
C GLY A 112 -5.88 -22.16 22.98
N LEU A 113 -5.67 -21.37 21.92
CA LEU A 113 -5.02 -20.05 21.99
C LEU A 113 -6.02 -18.94 21.73
N LYS A 114 -6.08 -17.98 22.65
CA LYS A 114 -6.84 -16.75 22.48
C LYS A 114 -5.94 -15.55 22.74
N ALA A 115 -5.88 -14.65 21.76
CA ALA A 115 -5.10 -13.43 21.83
C ALA A 115 -6.00 -12.20 21.65
N VAL A 116 -5.68 -11.10 22.33
CA VAL A 116 -6.32 -9.80 22.13
C VAL A 116 -5.28 -8.79 21.69
N VAL A 117 -5.45 -8.17 20.53
CA VAL A 117 -4.54 -7.11 20.08
C VAL A 117 -4.77 -5.86 20.93
N ARG A 118 -3.70 -5.38 21.57
CA ARG A 118 -3.68 -4.18 22.42
C ARG A 118 -3.26 -2.94 21.65
N GLY A 119 -2.47 -3.11 20.58
CA GLY A 119 -2.05 -2.01 19.72
C GLY A 119 -1.16 -2.48 18.57
N VAL A 120 -1.12 -1.65 17.52
CA VAL A 120 -0.12 -1.75 16.47
C VAL A 120 0.40 -0.34 16.24
N ARG A 121 1.72 -0.17 16.23
CA ARG A 121 2.37 1.12 15.99
C ARG A 121 3.57 0.98 15.08
N VAL A 122 3.96 2.09 14.47
CA VAL A 122 5.15 2.19 13.62
C VAL A 122 6.15 3.16 14.26
N ASP A 123 7.36 2.65 14.49
CA ASP A 123 8.53 3.44 14.84
C ASP A 123 9.46 3.56 13.63
N ARG A 124 10.45 4.45 13.72
CA ARG A 124 11.56 4.51 12.76
C ARG A 124 12.82 3.92 13.36
N GLU A 125 13.45 3.01 12.63
CA GLU A 125 14.75 2.45 12.97
C GLU A 125 15.67 2.54 11.74
N CYS A 126 16.72 3.37 11.82
CA CYS A 126 17.65 3.63 10.71
C CYS A 126 16.94 4.02 9.40
N GLY A 127 15.94 4.91 9.49
CA GLY A 127 15.13 5.34 8.34
C GLY A 127 14.10 4.32 7.84
N ARG A 128 14.04 3.13 8.44
CA ARG A 128 13.13 2.06 8.06
C ARG A 128 11.94 1.95 9.03
N PRO A 129 10.73 1.60 8.54
CA PRO A 129 9.58 1.37 9.41
C PRO A 129 9.76 0.09 10.23
N ARG A 130 9.72 0.24 11.55
CA ARG A 130 9.62 -0.86 12.50
C ARG A 130 8.18 -0.95 12.99
N VAL A 131 7.50 -2.05 12.67
CA VAL A 131 6.17 -2.33 13.20
C VAL A 131 6.30 -3.01 14.55
N VAL A 132 5.60 -2.49 15.55
CA VAL A 132 5.48 -3.10 16.88
C VAL A 132 4.03 -3.51 17.08
N VAL A 133 3.82 -4.76 17.46
CA VAL A 133 2.51 -5.35 17.75
C VAL A 133 2.47 -5.68 19.24
N GLU A 134 1.47 -5.15 19.92
CA GLU A 134 1.20 -5.38 21.34
C GLU A 134 -0.07 -6.21 21.44
N TYR A 135 -0.04 -7.27 22.24
CA TYR A 135 -1.12 -8.24 22.35
C TYR A 135 -1.14 -8.88 23.73
N GLU A 136 -2.26 -9.48 24.12
CA GLU A 136 -2.43 -10.20 25.37
C GLU A 136 -2.84 -11.64 25.11
N VAL A 137 -2.25 -12.59 25.84
CA VAL A 137 -2.66 -14.01 25.84
C VAL A 137 -2.76 -14.48 27.28
N GLY A 138 -3.91 -15.01 27.68
CA GLY A 138 -4.10 -15.53 29.04
C GLY A 138 -3.92 -14.49 30.16
N GLY A 139 -4.08 -13.19 29.86
CA GLY A 139 -3.84 -12.08 30.80
C GLY A 139 -2.41 -11.53 30.78
N ASP A 140 -1.48 -12.16 30.07
CA ASP A 140 -0.10 -11.68 29.94
C ASP A 140 0.05 -10.75 28.74
N GLU A 141 0.46 -9.51 28.98
CA GLU A 141 0.82 -8.55 27.93
C GLU A 141 2.17 -8.92 27.30
N LYS A 142 2.18 -8.97 25.96
CA LYS A 142 3.34 -9.35 25.15
C LYS A 142 3.46 -8.42 23.96
N SER A 143 4.67 -8.36 23.41
CA SER A 143 4.90 -7.63 22.17
C SER A 143 5.92 -8.33 21.28
N PHE A 144 5.85 -8.03 19.99
CA PHE A 144 6.87 -8.39 19.03
C PHE A 144 6.99 -7.30 17.97
N SER A 145 8.12 -7.28 17.27
CA SER A 145 8.40 -6.30 16.23
C SER A 145 9.09 -6.90 15.03
N PHE A 146 8.95 -6.24 13.88
CA PHE A 146 9.69 -6.54 12.66
C PHE A 146 9.95 -5.24 11.89
N ILE A 147 11.04 -5.22 11.12
CA ILE A 147 11.51 -4.03 10.41
C ILE A 147 11.40 -4.28 8.91
N TRP A 148 10.80 -3.33 8.20
CA TRP A 148 10.73 -3.34 6.75
C TRP A 148 12.06 -2.88 6.14
N GLY A 149 12.45 -3.48 5.03
CA GLY A 149 13.63 -3.10 4.29
C GLY A 149 13.48 -3.39 2.81
N VAL A 150 14.47 -2.96 2.04
CA VAL A 150 14.57 -3.19 0.59
C VAL A 150 15.77 -4.09 0.36
N THR A 151 15.59 -5.18 -0.39
CA THR A 151 16.70 -6.02 -0.81
C THR A 151 17.57 -5.32 -1.86
N THR A 152 18.76 -5.85 -2.12
CA THR A 152 19.60 -5.41 -3.26
C THR A 152 18.89 -5.54 -4.62
N THR A 153 17.84 -6.37 -4.69
CA THR A 153 16.99 -6.57 -5.87
C THR A 153 15.73 -5.69 -5.88
N GLY A 154 15.65 -4.67 -5.01
CA GLY A 154 14.53 -3.72 -4.96
C GLY A 154 13.25 -4.28 -4.34
N LYS A 155 13.30 -5.44 -3.67
CA LYS A 155 12.11 -6.06 -3.06
C LYS A 155 11.89 -5.55 -1.65
N VAL A 156 10.68 -5.08 -1.37
CA VAL A 156 10.25 -4.71 -0.01
C VAL A 156 9.89 -5.95 0.80
N ILE A 157 10.64 -6.19 1.88
CA ILE A 157 10.50 -7.36 2.75
C ILE A 157 10.64 -7.01 4.24
N ALA A 158 10.17 -7.88 5.12
CA ALA A 158 10.47 -7.85 6.56
C ALA A 158 10.64 -9.28 7.10
N GLY A 159 11.61 -9.49 7.98
CA GLY A 159 11.79 -10.78 8.67
C GLY A 159 11.09 -10.77 10.03
N VAL A 160 10.33 -11.83 10.35
CA VAL A 160 9.67 -11.97 11.65
C VAL A 160 9.88 -13.38 12.23
N LYS A 161 10.13 -13.46 13.53
CA LYS A 161 10.24 -14.74 14.27
C LYS A 161 8.89 -15.12 14.87
N LEU A 162 8.33 -16.21 14.39
CA LEU A 162 7.02 -16.74 14.77
C LEU A 162 7.10 -17.85 15.81
N ASN A 163 6.15 -17.81 16.73
CA ASN A 163 5.68 -18.91 17.57
C ASN A 163 4.15 -19.01 17.36
N ASP A 164 3.46 -19.93 18.06
CA ASP A 164 2.02 -20.13 17.86
C ASP A 164 1.19 -18.86 18.11
N GLU A 165 1.49 -18.11 19.18
CA GLU A 165 0.81 -16.85 19.52
C GLU A 165 1.01 -15.77 18.44
N ARG A 166 2.27 -15.54 18.04
CA ARG A 166 2.61 -14.52 17.04
C ARG A 166 2.04 -14.86 15.68
N ALA A 167 2.05 -16.14 15.30
CA ALA A 167 1.46 -16.59 14.06
C ALA A 167 -0.06 -16.33 14.06
N LEU A 168 -0.75 -16.60 15.17
CA LEU A 168 -2.17 -16.32 15.33
C LEU A 168 -2.49 -14.83 15.18
N VAL A 169 -1.81 -13.98 15.94
CA VAL A 169 -1.98 -12.52 15.89
C VAL A 169 -1.68 -11.98 14.50
N LEU A 170 -0.58 -12.42 13.89
CA LEU A 170 -0.16 -11.94 12.58
C LEU A 170 -1.08 -12.42 11.46
N THR A 171 -1.64 -13.63 11.55
CA THR A 171 -2.70 -14.10 10.64
C THR A 171 -3.90 -13.15 10.64
N ALA A 172 -4.36 -12.74 11.82
CA ALA A 172 -5.49 -11.82 11.94
C ALA A 172 -5.15 -10.43 11.39
N LEU A 173 -3.98 -9.89 11.75
CA LEU A 173 -3.57 -8.57 11.31
C LEU A 173 -3.41 -8.49 9.79
N LEU A 174 -2.81 -9.52 9.18
CA LEU A 174 -2.52 -9.56 7.75
C LEU A 174 -3.63 -10.18 6.89
N ALA A 175 -4.69 -10.72 7.52
CA ALA A 175 -5.70 -11.55 6.87
C ALA A 175 -5.10 -12.70 6.02
N ASP A 176 -3.94 -13.23 6.42
CA ASP A 176 -3.24 -14.29 5.71
C ASP A 176 -3.27 -15.60 6.54
N LYS A 177 -4.20 -16.48 6.18
CA LYS A 177 -4.39 -17.78 6.84
C LYS A 177 -3.19 -18.72 6.65
N ALA A 178 -2.35 -18.50 5.63
CA ALA A 178 -1.16 -19.33 5.41
C ALA A 178 -0.05 -19.07 6.44
N ILE A 179 -0.23 -18.08 7.33
CA ILE A 179 0.66 -17.82 8.47
C ILE A 179 0.27 -18.68 9.67
N ARG A 180 -0.99 -19.09 9.78
CA ARG A 180 -1.53 -19.75 10.97
C ARG A 180 -0.72 -21.00 11.28
N GLY A 181 -0.24 -21.06 12.51
CA GLY A 181 0.53 -22.19 13.03
C GLY A 181 1.95 -22.35 12.49
N LYS A 182 2.48 -21.39 11.71
CA LYS A 182 3.89 -21.37 11.34
C LYS A 182 4.78 -21.05 12.54
N LYS A 183 5.99 -21.63 12.53
CA LYS A 183 7.02 -21.43 13.55
C LYS A 183 8.35 -21.07 12.89
N GLY A 184 9.23 -20.38 13.62
CA GLY A 184 10.55 -20.02 13.13
C GLY A 184 10.55 -18.69 12.35
N HIS A 185 11.51 -18.53 11.45
CA HIS A 185 11.65 -17.29 10.69
C HIS A 185 10.72 -17.28 9.47
N MET A 186 9.98 -16.19 9.27
CA MET A 186 9.14 -15.96 8.10
C MET A 186 9.48 -14.62 7.45
N THR A 187 9.51 -14.62 6.12
CA THR A 187 9.62 -13.40 5.32
C THR A 187 8.23 -12.85 4.98
N LEU A 188 8.00 -11.59 5.29
CA LEU A 188 6.86 -10.80 4.86
C LEU A 188 7.21 -10.02 3.58
N TYR A 189 6.21 -9.76 2.75
CA TYR A 189 6.33 -9.07 1.46
C TYR A 189 5.41 -7.84 1.42
N ALA A 190 5.54 -7.02 0.39
CA ALA A 190 4.73 -5.81 0.18
C ALA A 190 3.21 -6.02 0.40
N LYS A 191 2.64 -7.16 -0.01
CA LYS A 191 1.22 -7.48 0.25
C LYS A 191 0.86 -7.43 1.74
N HIS A 192 1.76 -7.86 2.61
CA HIS A 192 1.57 -7.82 4.07
C HIS A 192 1.73 -6.39 4.61
N LEU A 193 2.60 -5.57 4.00
CA LEU A 193 2.71 -4.14 4.32
C LEU A 193 1.38 -3.44 4.05
N PHE A 194 0.76 -3.70 2.88
CA PHE A 194 -0.53 -3.11 2.53
C PHE A 194 -1.66 -3.59 3.44
N ALA A 195 -1.64 -4.87 3.84
CA ALA A 195 -2.62 -5.38 4.80
C ALA A 195 -2.53 -4.69 6.18
N LEU A 196 -1.32 -4.27 6.61
CA LEU A 196 -1.14 -3.47 7.82
C LEU A 196 -1.57 -2.01 7.64
N ALA A 197 -1.58 -1.51 6.40
CA ALA A 197 -1.80 -0.10 6.15
C ALA A 197 -3.18 0.38 6.61
N LYS A 198 -4.18 -0.52 6.67
CA LYS A 198 -5.52 -0.19 7.14
C LYS A 198 -5.60 0.20 8.62
N TYR A 199 -4.59 -0.12 9.44
CA TYR A 199 -4.62 0.13 10.87
C TYR A 199 -4.20 1.56 11.23
N LYS A 200 -4.95 2.20 12.14
CA LYS A 200 -4.69 3.55 12.66
C LYS A 200 -3.29 3.69 13.23
N GLY A 201 -2.62 4.80 12.94
CA GLY A 201 -1.26 5.12 13.42
C GLY A 201 -0.13 4.35 12.71
N VAL A 202 -0.45 3.51 11.73
CA VAL A 202 0.51 2.69 10.98
C VAL A 202 0.44 2.98 9.49
N GLY A 203 -0.77 3.17 8.98
CA GLY A 203 -1.09 3.23 7.56
C GLY A 203 -0.24 4.17 6.73
N TRP A 204 -0.37 5.46 6.97
CA TRP A 204 0.31 6.46 6.14
C TRP A 204 1.82 6.37 6.27
N GLY A 205 2.33 6.01 7.45
CA GLY A 205 3.76 5.79 7.67
C GLY A 205 4.34 4.69 6.76
N LEU A 206 3.65 3.56 6.66
CA LEU A 206 4.07 2.45 5.80
C LEU A 206 3.92 2.77 4.31
N LEU A 207 2.80 3.37 3.91
CA LEU A 207 2.53 3.69 2.50
C LEU A 207 3.49 4.75 1.94
N ARG A 208 3.78 5.81 2.71
CA ARG A 208 4.75 6.84 2.30
C ARG A 208 6.15 6.26 2.13
N TRP A 209 6.62 5.47 3.09
CA TRP A 209 7.92 4.82 2.99
C TRP A 209 8.00 3.87 1.80
N TYR A 210 6.96 3.05 1.57
CA TYR A 210 6.89 2.19 0.38
C TYR A 210 6.97 3.00 -0.92
N ALA A 211 6.22 4.10 -1.01
CA ALA A 211 6.23 4.96 -2.19
C ALA A 211 7.60 5.64 -2.43
N GLU A 212 8.31 6.01 -1.36
CA GLU A 212 9.65 6.59 -1.41
C GLU A 212 10.68 5.61 -1.99
N VAL A 213 10.76 4.40 -1.42
CA VAL A 213 11.75 3.40 -1.86
C VAL A 213 11.45 2.83 -3.26
N MET A 214 10.17 2.75 -3.62
CA MET A 214 9.77 2.31 -4.97
C MET A 214 10.03 3.36 -6.04
N ARG A 215 10.06 4.66 -5.68
CA ARG A 215 10.47 5.73 -6.58
C ARG A 215 11.96 5.61 -6.90
N GLU A 216 12.80 5.46 -5.88
CA GLU A 216 14.25 5.29 -6.05
C GLU A 216 14.60 4.04 -6.86
N SER A 217 13.89 2.94 -6.64
CA SER A 217 14.08 1.69 -7.39
C SER A 217 13.62 1.76 -8.86
N ALA A 218 12.85 2.79 -9.25
CA ALA A 218 12.38 2.99 -10.62
C ALA A 218 13.27 3.98 -11.42
N GLU A 219 14.23 4.61 -10.76
CA GLU A 219 15.22 5.53 -11.35
C GLU A 219 16.60 4.88 -11.54
N LEU A 220 16.77 3.64 -11.05
CA LEU A 220 17.88 2.72 -11.31
C LEU A 220 17.54 1.75 -12.45
#